data_AF-A0AAU0VUA6-F1
#
_entry.id   AF-A0AAU0VUA6-F1
#
_cell.length_a   1.000
_cell.length_b   1.000
_cell.length_c   1.000
_cell.angle_alpha   90.00
_cell.angle_beta   90.00
_cell.angle_gamma   90.00
#
_symmetry.space_group_name_H-M   'P 1'
#
loop_
_entity.id
_entity.type
_entity.pdbx_description
1 polymer ?
#
loop_
_entity_poly.entity_id
_entity_poly.type
_entity_poly.pdbx_seq_one_letter_code
_entity_poly.pdbx_strand_id
1 'polypeptide(L)'
;MITRTAQRAAVLVVAAVLMSGCSSEDPAQAKKWQQDYCTKLGSWQDLAHATPSGEADSGAGQGAGSPDADDTASAGRTVIDASKRLDRAGLEHGGTRILDDTVDAVGGDMGAEIRAVSYCDDSGFETLVRSAG
;
A
#
# COMPACT_ATOMS: atom_id res chain seq x y z
N MET A 1 78.57 -8.73 -11.25
CA MET A 1 78.12 -8.14 -9.97
C MET A 1 76.64 -8.44 -9.80
N ILE A 2 76.28 -9.15 -8.72
CA ILE A 2 74.92 -9.60 -8.38
C ILE A 2 74.42 -8.73 -7.24
N THR A 3 73.22 -8.14 -7.33
CA THR A 3 72.44 -7.62 -6.20
C THR A 3 70.95 -7.78 -6.52
N ARG A 4 70.32 -8.83 -5.98
CA ARG A 4 69.44 -8.89 -4.79
C ARG A 4 68.01 -8.40 -5.05
N THR A 5 67.13 -9.40 -5.02
CA THR A 5 65.66 -9.39 -4.95
C THR A 5 65.08 -8.51 -3.84
N ALA A 6 63.93 -7.89 -4.10
CA ALA A 6 62.97 -7.53 -3.06
C ALA A 6 61.54 -7.79 -3.56
N GLN A 7 60.80 -8.52 -2.72
CA GLN A 7 59.45 -9.04 -2.90
C GLN A 7 58.37 -8.04 -2.48
N ARG A 8 57.19 -8.22 -3.08
CA ARG A 8 55.82 -8.10 -2.50
C ARG A 8 55.34 -6.70 -2.07
N ALA A 9 54.20 -6.31 -2.63
CA ALA A 9 52.97 -6.11 -1.86
C ALA A 9 51.77 -6.06 -2.83
N ALA A 10 50.94 -7.10 -2.80
CA ALA A 10 49.58 -7.05 -3.36
C ALA A 10 48.73 -6.21 -2.40
N VAL A 11 48.23 -5.07 -2.89
CA VAL A 11 47.31 -4.22 -2.13
C VAL A 11 45.91 -4.79 -2.29
N LEU A 12 45.46 -5.57 -1.30
CA LEU A 12 44.06 -5.91 -1.12
C LEU A 12 43.37 -4.70 -0.47
N VAL A 13 42.67 -3.90 -1.28
CA VAL A 13 41.78 -2.85 -0.76
C VAL A 13 40.49 -3.54 -0.31
N VAL A 14 40.46 -3.97 0.95
CA VAL A 14 39.21 -4.35 1.62
C VAL A 14 38.50 -3.06 2.01
N ALA A 15 37.65 -2.55 1.12
CA ALA A 15 36.70 -1.50 1.47
C ALA A 15 35.57 -2.13 2.30
N ALA A 16 35.80 -2.22 3.61
CA ALA A 16 34.73 -2.45 4.57
C ALA A 16 33.84 -1.20 4.61
N VAL A 17 32.74 -1.22 3.86
CA VAL A 17 31.65 -0.25 4.02
C VAL A 17 30.84 -0.70 5.23
N LEU A 18 31.23 -0.21 6.40
CA LEU A 18 30.45 -0.32 7.62
C LEU A 18 29.50 0.89 7.72
N MET A 19 28.21 0.57 7.81
CA MET A 19 27.22 1.27 8.64
C MET A 19 26.79 2.69 8.23
N SER A 20 25.95 2.80 7.20
CA SER A 20 24.86 3.79 7.23
C SER A 20 23.61 3.06 7.72
N GLY A 21 23.13 3.39 8.92
CA GLY A 21 22.10 2.67 9.66
C GLY A 21 20.87 2.32 8.82
N CYS A 22 20.73 1.04 8.51
CA CYS A 22 19.45 0.45 8.14
C CYS A 22 18.55 0.48 9.37
N SER A 23 17.60 1.42 9.41
CA SER A 23 16.30 1.14 10.00
C SER A 23 15.69 0.04 9.13
N SER A 24 16.15 -1.20 9.32
CA SER A 24 15.73 -2.34 8.51
C SER A 24 14.35 -2.72 9.03
N GLU A 25 13.34 -1.94 8.66
CA GLU A 25 11.97 -2.42 8.72
C GLU A 25 11.94 -3.81 8.08
N ASP A 26 11.43 -4.76 8.85
CA ASP A 26 11.37 -6.15 8.44
C ASP A 26 10.58 -6.20 7.12
N PRO A 27 11.17 -6.67 6.00
CA PRO A 27 10.48 -6.69 4.72
C PRO A 27 9.19 -7.52 4.77
N ALA A 28 9.12 -8.53 5.64
CA ALA A 28 7.89 -9.28 5.87
C ALA A 28 6.82 -8.41 6.57
N GLN A 29 7.25 -7.56 7.50
CA GLN A 29 6.34 -6.64 8.19
C GLN A 29 5.82 -5.54 7.25
N ALA A 30 6.68 -4.98 6.42
CA ALA A 30 6.31 -3.99 5.40
C ALA A 30 5.27 -4.57 4.44
N LYS A 31 5.52 -5.77 3.93
CA LYS A 31 4.59 -6.46 3.02
C LYS A 31 3.23 -6.71 3.67
N LYS A 32 3.21 -7.05 4.96
CA LYS A 32 1.97 -7.22 5.73
C LYS A 32 1.20 -5.91 5.87
N TRP A 33 1.85 -4.76 6.00
CA TRP A 33 1.17 -3.46 6.06
C TRP A 33 0.61 -3.05 4.71
N GLN A 34 1.35 -3.30 3.63
CA GLN A 34 0.87 -3.08 2.28
C GLN A 34 -0.37 -3.95 1.98
N GLN A 35 -0.33 -5.23 2.35
CA GLN A 35 -1.47 -6.14 2.20
C GLN A 35 -2.69 -5.69 3.03
N ASP A 36 -2.47 -5.27 4.28
CA ASP A 36 -3.54 -4.77 5.17
C ASP A 36 -4.20 -3.53 4.57
N TYR A 37 -3.40 -2.59 4.06
CA TYR A 37 -3.90 -1.41 3.34
C TYR A 37 -4.73 -1.81 2.11
N CYS A 38 -4.21 -2.65 1.23
CA CYS A 38 -4.91 -3.03 -0.01
C CYS A 38 -6.21 -3.79 0.26
N THR A 39 -6.22 -4.68 1.26
CA THR A 39 -7.45 -5.36 1.72
C THR A 39 -8.52 -4.36 2.17
N LYS A 40 -8.12 -3.36 2.97
CA LYS A 40 -9.03 -2.34 3.49
C LYS A 40 -9.51 -1.39 2.39
N LEU A 41 -8.64 -1.06 1.43
CA LEU A 41 -9.00 -0.27 0.27
C LEU A 41 -10.08 -0.97 -0.56
N GLY A 42 -9.88 -2.25 -0.91
CA GLY A 42 -10.90 -3.04 -1.63
C GLY A 42 -12.23 -3.14 -0.88
N SER A 43 -12.18 -3.38 0.44
CA SER A 43 -13.40 -3.43 1.26
C SER A 43 -14.15 -2.09 1.27
N TRP A 44 -13.44 -0.97 1.31
CA TRP A 44 -14.05 0.36 1.19
C TRP A 44 -14.63 0.59 -0.20
N GLN A 45 -13.93 0.19 -1.28
CA GLN A 45 -14.42 0.29 -2.65
C GLN A 45 -15.71 -0.51 -2.87
N ASP A 46 -15.81 -1.71 -2.30
CA ASP A 46 -17.02 -2.54 -2.38
C ASP A 46 -18.24 -1.83 -1.76
N LEU A 47 -18.04 -1.14 -0.64
CA LEU A 47 -19.09 -0.37 0.03
C LEU A 47 -19.41 0.94 -0.72
N ALA A 48 -18.37 1.69 -1.11
CA ALA A 48 -18.51 2.99 -1.76
C ALA A 48 -19.16 2.88 -3.15
N HIS A 49 -18.90 1.77 -3.85
CA HIS A 49 -19.40 1.53 -5.22
C HIS A 49 -20.51 0.48 -5.27
N ALA A 50 -21.07 0.09 -4.13
CA ALA A 50 -22.25 -0.75 -4.10
C ALA A 50 -23.42 0.01 -4.72
N THR A 51 -23.86 -0.41 -5.91
CA THR A 51 -25.11 0.09 -6.47
C THR A 51 -26.26 -0.35 -5.56
N PRO A 52 -27.12 0.57 -5.06
CA PRO A 52 -28.35 0.14 -4.43
C PRO A 52 -29.14 -0.62 -5.48
N SER A 53 -29.37 -1.91 -5.23
CA SER A 53 -30.21 -2.76 -6.07
C SER A 53 -31.57 -2.07 -6.21
N GLY A 54 -31.79 -1.42 -7.35
CA GLY A 54 -33.07 -0.83 -7.68
C GLY A 54 -34.13 -1.92 -7.69
N GLU A 55 -35.12 -1.74 -6.82
CA GLU A 55 -36.52 -2.10 -7.05
C GLU A 55 -36.75 -3.49 -7.69
N ALA A 56 -36.71 -4.54 -6.87
CA ALA A 56 -37.48 -5.75 -7.14
C ALA A 56 -38.64 -5.82 -6.14
N ASP A 57 -39.80 -5.53 -6.69
CA ASP A 57 -41.17 -5.65 -6.18
C ASP A 57 -41.39 -6.82 -5.19
N SER A 58 -42.14 -6.53 -4.12
CA SER A 58 -42.96 -7.43 -3.31
C SER A 58 -42.38 -8.78 -2.85
N GLY A 59 -41.98 -8.87 -1.58
CA GLY A 59 -41.87 -10.16 -0.90
C GLY A 59 -41.15 -10.08 0.44
N ALA A 60 -41.85 -10.44 1.52
CA ALA A 60 -41.29 -10.57 2.86
C ALA A 60 -40.01 -11.43 2.87
N GLY A 61 -38.89 -10.83 3.27
CA GLY A 61 -37.62 -11.51 3.49
C GLY A 61 -36.55 -10.46 3.71
N GLN A 62 -35.73 -10.59 4.75
CA GLN A 62 -34.68 -9.63 5.09
C GLN A 62 -33.76 -9.38 3.88
N GLY A 63 -34.02 -8.30 3.15
CA GLY A 63 -33.17 -7.84 2.07
C GLY A 63 -31.85 -7.39 2.67
N ALA A 64 -30.74 -7.96 2.19
CA ALA A 64 -29.41 -7.43 2.43
C ALA A 64 -29.43 -5.98 1.94
N GLY A 65 -29.48 -5.04 2.90
CA GLY A 65 -29.56 -3.61 2.63
C GLY A 65 -28.34 -3.15 1.85
N SER A 66 -28.52 -2.13 1.01
CA SER A 66 -27.39 -1.34 0.52
C SER A 66 -26.52 -0.94 1.72
N PRO A 67 -25.18 -0.91 1.57
CA PRO A 67 -24.33 -0.53 2.68
C PRO A 67 -24.72 0.85 3.20
N ASP A 68 -24.88 0.94 4.52
CA ASP A 68 -25.24 2.20 5.16
C ASP A 68 -24.10 3.21 4.95
N ALA A 69 -24.44 4.50 4.84
CA ALA A 69 -23.44 5.56 4.70
C ALA A 69 -22.42 5.53 5.85
N ASP A 70 -22.85 5.12 7.04
CA ASP A 70 -22.00 4.95 8.22
C ASP A 70 -20.97 3.81 8.06
N ASP A 71 -21.33 2.72 7.38
CA ASP A 71 -20.41 1.61 7.09
C ASP A 71 -19.33 2.04 6.11
N THR A 72 -19.73 2.74 5.04
CA THR A 72 -18.80 3.31 4.04
C THR A 72 -17.84 4.30 4.71
N ALA A 73 -18.35 5.20 5.56
CA ALA A 73 -17.52 6.14 6.30
C ALA A 73 -16.59 5.43 7.31
N SER A 74 -17.03 4.34 7.93
CA SER A 74 -16.21 3.50 8.83
C SER A 74 -15.07 2.82 8.10
N ALA A 75 -15.34 2.24 6.93
CA ALA A 75 -14.32 1.65 6.07
C ALA A 75 -13.33 2.71 5.56
N GLY A 76 -13.82 3.88 5.17
CA GLY A 76 -12.98 5.02 4.77
C GLY A 76 -11.98 5.44 5.85
N ARG A 77 -12.42 5.54 7.10
CA ARG A 77 -11.52 5.82 8.25
C ARG A 77 -10.46 4.72 8.43
N THR A 78 -10.87 3.46 8.25
CA THR A 78 -10.00 2.30 8.43
C THR A 78 -8.89 2.24 7.37
N VAL A 79 -9.20 2.57 6.11
CA VAL A 79 -8.18 2.64 5.05
C VAL A 79 -7.24 3.84 5.25
N ILE A 80 -7.75 4.99 5.70
CA ILE A 80 -6.93 6.16 6.06
C ILE A 80 -5.96 5.82 7.21
N ASP A 81 -6.39 5.09 8.24
CA ASP A 81 -5.50 4.71 9.33
C ASP A 81 -4.42 3.70 8.89
N ALA A 82 -4.74 2.84 7.91
CA ALA A 82 -3.76 1.96 7.29
C ALA A 82 -2.75 2.75 6.43
N SER A 83 -3.19 3.75 5.65
CA SER A 83 -2.28 4.58 4.84
C SER A 83 -1.35 5.42 5.71
N LYS A 84 -1.82 5.98 6.83
CA LYS A 84 -0.95 6.64 7.83
C LYS A 84 0.15 5.73 8.36
N ARG A 85 -0.12 4.41 8.45
CA ARG A 85 0.89 3.44 8.88
C ARG A 85 1.94 3.23 7.81
N LEU A 86 1.56 3.20 6.54
CA LEU A 86 2.49 3.12 5.41
C LEU A 86 3.35 4.39 5.29
N ASP A 87 2.72 5.56 5.41
CA ASP A 87 3.39 6.87 5.40
C ASP A 87 4.46 6.98 6.49
N ARG A 88 4.11 6.66 7.76
CA ARG A 88 5.09 6.64 8.87
C ARG A 88 6.23 5.65 8.69
N ALA A 89 6.00 4.58 7.93
CA ALA A 89 6.98 3.55 7.62
C ALA A 89 7.80 3.88 6.37
N GLY A 90 7.53 5.01 5.70
CA GLY A 90 8.20 5.36 4.45
C GLY A 90 8.00 4.32 3.35
N LEU A 91 6.90 3.56 3.39
CA LEU A 91 6.59 2.51 2.42
C LEU A 91 5.91 3.04 1.15
N GLU A 92 5.98 4.35 0.95
CA GLU A 92 5.48 5.02 -0.25
C GLU A 92 6.29 4.57 -1.48
N HIS A 93 5.64 4.35 -2.62
CA HIS A 93 6.30 3.96 -3.85
C HIS A 93 6.29 5.11 -4.87
N GLY A 94 7.39 5.32 -5.58
CA GLY A 94 7.43 6.22 -6.74
C GLY A 94 7.14 7.71 -6.48
N GLY A 95 7.27 8.20 -5.24
CA GLY A 95 6.96 9.60 -4.89
C GLY A 95 5.47 9.91 -4.79
N THR A 96 4.62 8.88 -4.76
CA THR A 96 3.20 9.02 -4.40
C THR A 96 3.05 9.28 -2.91
N ARG A 97 2.09 10.13 -2.52
CA ARG A 97 1.75 10.34 -1.11
C ARG A 97 0.53 9.50 -0.81
N ILE A 98 0.75 8.24 -0.43
CA ILE A 98 -0.31 7.24 -0.31
C ILE A 98 -1.37 7.66 0.71
N LEU A 99 -0.98 8.40 1.76
CA LEU A 99 -1.91 8.99 2.72
C LEU A 99 -2.82 10.03 2.06
N ASP A 100 -2.24 10.99 1.34
CA ASP A 100 -3.00 12.06 0.67
C ASP A 100 -3.94 11.47 -0.37
N ASP A 101 -3.43 10.57 -1.22
CA ASP A 101 -4.25 9.89 -2.25
C ASP A 101 -5.40 9.08 -1.62
N THR A 102 -5.17 8.44 -0.48
CA THR A 102 -6.24 7.71 0.23
C THR A 102 -7.28 8.65 0.82
N VAL A 103 -6.87 9.79 1.39
CA VAL A 103 -7.79 10.78 1.96
C VAL A 103 -8.65 11.40 0.86
N ASP A 104 -8.03 11.76 -0.27
CA ASP A 104 -8.72 12.34 -1.41
C ASP A 104 -9.67 11.30 -2.06
N ALA A 105 -9.25 10.04 -2.19
CA ALA A 105 -10.09 8.95 -2.68
C ALA A 105 -11.34 8.74 -1.81
N VAL A 106 -11.17 8.67 -0.48
CA VAL A 106 -12.29 8.58 0.46
C VAL A 106 -13.18 9.83 0.41
N GLY A 107 -12.61 10.99 0.06
CA GLY A 107 -13.32 12.22 -0.22
C GLY A 107 -14.07 12.25 -1.56
N GLY A 108 -13.91 11.22 -2.40
CA GLY A 108 -14.58 11.07 -3.69
C GLY A 108 -13.74 11.43 -4.92
N ASP A 109 -12.43 11.67 -4.78
CA ASP A 109 -11.54 11.89 -5.92
C ASP A 109 -11.19 10.56 -6.60
N MET A 110 -11.80 10.32 -7.76
CA MET A 110 -11.57 9.11 -8.56
C MET A 110 -10.12 8.99 -9.06
N GLY A 111 -9.43 10.12 -9.32
CA GLY A 111 -8.04 10.11 -9.76
C GLY A 111 -7.10 9.67 -8.63
N ALA A 112 -7.41 10.07 -7.40
CA ALA A 112 -6.72 9.61 -6.20
C ALA A 112 -7.01 8.13 -5.91
N GLU A 113 -8.25 7.68 -6.11
CA GLU A 113 -8.59 6.26 -6.01
C GLU A 113 -7.81 5.41 -7.02
N ILE A 114 -7.70 5.85 -8.28
CA ILE A 114 -6.87 5.17 -9.29
C ILE A 114 -5.41 5.06 -8.81
N ARG A 115 -4.82 6.14 -8.27
CA ARG A 115 -3.44 6.11 -7.76
C ARG A 115 -3.27 5.16 -6.57
N ALA A 116 -4.25 5.12 -5.66
CA ALA A 116 -4.27 4.18 -4.54
C ALA A 116 -4.37 2.71 -5.02
N VAL A 117 -5.16 2.45 -6.06
CA VAL A 117 -5.24 1.12 -6.71
C VAL A 117 -3.92 0.78 -7.40
N SER A 118 -3.30 1.71 -8.13
CA SER A 118 -1.98 1.52 -8.75
C SER A 118 -0.89 1.19 -7.73
N TYR A 119 -0.92 1.82 -6.55
CA TYR A 119 -0.01 1.46 -5.47
C TYR A 119 -0.16 -0.02 -5.05
N CYS A 120 -1.39 -0.53 -5.00
CA CYS A 120 -1.64 -1.94 -4.70
C CYS A 120 -1.16 -2.87 -5.81
N ASP A 121 -1.29 -2.49 -7.08
CA ASP A 121 -0.74 -3.22 -8.23
C ASP A 121 0.80 -3.25 -8.22
N ASP A 122 1.44 -2.10 -8.05
CA ASP A 122 2.91 -1.99 -7.90
C ASP A 122 3.42 -2.78 -6.68
N SER A 123 2.58 -2.89 -5.65
CA SER A 123 2.83 -3.71 -4.47
C SER A 123 2.45 -5.18 -4.64
N GLY A 124 2.00 -5.65 -5.81
CA GLY A 124 1.64 -7.06 -6.09
C GLY A 124 0.41 -7.56 -5.33
N PHE A 125 -0.56 -6.68 -5.10
CA PHE A 125 -1.83 -6.92 -4.43
C PHE A 125 -3.03 -6.45 -5.27
N GLU A 126 -2.89 -6.46 -6.59
CA GLU A 126 -3.90 -6.05 -7.57
C GLU A 126 -5.23 -6.79 -7.42
N THR A 127 -5.20 -8.01 -6.89
CA THR A 127 -6.40 -8.85 -6.66
C THR A 127 -7.19 -8.49 -5.40
N LEU A 128 -6.62 -7.65 -4.51
CA LEU A 128 -7.28 -7.22 -3.27
C LEU A 128 -8.11 -5.95 -3.44
N VAL A 129 -7.98 -5.27 -4.57
CA VAL A 129 -8.65 -4.02 -4.89
C VAL A 129 -9.52 -4.20 -6.12
N ARG A 130 -10.59 -3.42 -6.20
CA ARG A 130 -11.37 -3.36 -7.42
C ARG A 130 -10.59 -2.54 -8.45
N SER A 131 -10.46 -3.07 -9.67
CA SER A 131 -9.84 -2.33 -10.76
C SER A 131 -10.59 -1.01 -10.95
N ALA A 132 -9.85 0.10 -10.90
CA ALA A 132 -10.42 1.39 -11.22
C ALA A 132 -10.79 1.40 -12.71
N GLY A 133 -12.09 1.48 -13.00
CA GLY A 133 -12.66 1.45 -14.35
C GLY A 133 -12.69 2.83 -15.00
#